data_AF-A0A6L7CBN8-F1
#
_entry.id   AF-A0A6L7CBN8-F1
#
_cell.length_a   1.000
_cell.length_b   1.000
_cell.length_c   1.000
_cell.angle_alpha   90.00
_cell.angle_beta   90.00
_cell.angle_gamma   90.00
#
_symmetry.space_group_name_H-M   'P 1'
#
loop_
_entity.id
_entity.type
_entity.pdbx_description
1 polymer ?
#
loop_
_entity_poly.entity_id
_entity_poly.type
_entity_poly.pdbx_seq_one_letter_code
_entity_poly.pdbx_strand_id
1 'polypeptide(L)' 'QFEIACYTSLLAAAKNAGDTASIPTIEAILNEEKQMADWLIQHIPQTTEKFLIRSETDGVEAKK' A
#
# COMPACT_ATOMS: atom_id res chain seq x y z
N GLN A 1 -3.55 1.97 4.77
CA GLN A 1 -4.73 2.34 5.61
C GLN A 1 -4.65 3.79 6.09
N PHE A 2 -3.54 4.21 6.72
CA PHE A 2 -3.36 5.61 7.14
C PHE A 2 -3.52 6.60 5.98
N GLU A 3 -2.76 6.42 4.90
CA GLU A 3 -2.81 7.34 3.75
C GLU A 3 -4.16 7.33 3.02
N ILE A 4 -4.78 6.15 2.88
CA ILE A 4 -6.15 6.03 2.37
C ILE A 4 -7.13 6.89 3.19
N ALA A 5 -7.03 6.88 4.53
CA ALA A 5 -7.87 7.70 5.39
C ALA A 5 -7.56 9.20 5.24
N CYS A 6 -6.27 9.57 5.21
CA CYS A 6 -5.84 10.95 5.01
C CYS A 6 -6.32 11.53 3.68
N TYR A 7 -6.13 10.83 2.56
CA TYR A 7 -6.59 11.30 1.25
C TYR A 7 -8.10 11.31 1.11
N THR A 8 -8.81 10.40 1.79
CA THR A 8 -10.29 10.46 1.87
C THR A 8 -10.74 11.74 2.59
N SER A 9 -10.11 12.07 3.71
CA SER A 9 -10.38 13.32 4.44
C SER A 9 -10.01 14.56 3.62
N LEU A 10 -8.85 14.54 2.96
CA LEU A 10 -8.37 15.63 2.13
C LEU A 10 -9.29 15.87 0.91
N LEU A 11 -9.82 14.81 0.31
CA LEU A 11 -10.78 14.91 -0.78
C LEU A 11 -12.07 15.60 -0.34
N ALA A 12 -12.57 15.28 0.86
CA ALA A 12 -13.73 15.96 1.42
C ALA A 12 -13.44 17.44 1.70
N ALA A 13 -12.25 17.76 2.22
CA ALA A 13 -11.81 19.12 2.45
C ALA A 13 -11.71 19.93 1.14
N ALA A 14 -11.11 19.38 0.09
CA ALA A 14 -11.01 20.03 -1.22
C ALA A 14 -12.39 20.32 -1.83
N LYS A 15 -13.32 19.35 -1.75
CA LYS A 15 -14.71 19.53 -2.18
C LYS A 15 -15.42 20.65 -1.40
N ASN A 16 -15.22 20.73 -0.09
CA ASN A 16 -15.81 21.77 0.74
C ASN A 16 -15.21 23.16 0.46
N ALA A 17 -13.89 23.24 0.25
CA ALA A 17 -13.18 24.47 -0.05
C ALA A 17 -13.42 24.99 -1.48
N GLY A 18 -14.07 24.19 -2.34
CA GLY A 18 -14.27 24.53 -3.76
C GLY A 18 -13.01 24.38 -4.61
N ASP A 19 -11.97 23.71 -4.10
CA ASP A 19 -10.75 23.40 -4.86
C ASP A 19 -11.00 22.20 -5.76
N THR A 20 -11.65 22.45 -6.89
CA THR A 20 -11.97 21.41 -7.88
C THR A 20 -10.77 21.00 -8.72
N ALA A 21 -9.73 21.84 -8.79
CA ALA A 21 -8.53 21.59 -9.57
C ALA A 21 -7.67 20.47 -8.97
N SER A 22 -7.61 20.37 -7.64
CA SER A 22 -6.83 19.35 -6.94
C SER A 22 -7.54 17.99 -6.81
N ILE A 23 -8.87 17.93 -6.96
CA ILE A 23 -9.67 16.71 -6.80
C ILE A 23 -9.16 15.53 -7.64
N PRO A 24 -8.90 15.68 -8.96
CA PRO A 24 -8.46 14.55 -9.79
C PRO A 24 -7.13 13.97 -9.32
N THR A 25 -6.20 14.81 -8.89
CA THR A 25 -4.90 14.37 -8.36
C THR A 25 -5.06 13.64 -7.03
N ILE A 26 -5.90 14.15 -6.12
CA ILE A 26 -6.17 13.48 -4.84
C ILE A 26 -6.83 12.12 -5.06
N GLU A 27 -7.79 12.01 -5.99
CA GLU A 27 -8.47 10.76 -6.32
C GLU A 27 -7.52 9.74 -6.98
N ALA A 28 -6.60 10.19 -7.85
CA ALA A 28 -5.59 9.34 -8.45
C ALA A 28 -4.67 8.73 -7.39
N ILE A 29 -4.12 9.55 -6.49
CA ILE A 29 -3.25 9.08 -5.40
C ILE A 29 -4.01 8.11 -4.49
N LEU A 30 -5.24 8.46 -4.08
CA LEU A 30 -6.07 7.57 -3.25
C LEU A 30 -6.29 6.19 -3.90
N ASN A 31 -6.42 6.13 -5.22
CA ASN A 31 -6.57 4.88 -5.94
C ASN A 31 -5.28 4.07 -5.99
N GLU A 32 -4.13 4.72 -6.16
CA GLU A 32 -2.80 4.07 -6.07
C GLU A 32 -2.58 3.47 -4.67
N GLU A 33 -2.91 4.22 -3.61
CA GLU A 33 -2.77 3.74 -2.23
C GLU A 33 -3.65 2.52 -1.93
N LYS A 34 -4.87 2.49 -2.49
CA LYS A 34 -5.76 1.33 -2.39
C LYS A 34 -5.18 0.11 -3.10
N GLN A 35 -4.71 0.29 -4.33
CA GLN A 35 -4.09 -0.79 -5.11
C GLN A 35 -2.85 -1.33 -4.41
N MET A 36 -2.01 -0.47 -3.83
CA MET A 36 -0.84 -0.89 -3.07
C MET A 36 -1.23 -1.70 -1.83
N ALA A 37 -2.22 -1.24 -1.06
CA ALA A 37 -2.71 -1.94 0.12
C ALA A 37 -3.29 -3.33 -0.24
N ASP A 38 -4.08 -3.39 -1.30
CA ASP A 38 -4.67 -4.64 -1.80
C ASP A 38 -3.59 -5.60 -2.32
N TRP A 39 -2.59 -5.08 -3.03
CA TRP A 39 -1.47 -5.89 -3.50
C TRP A 39 -0.67 -6.46 -2.33
N LEU A 40 -0.35 -5.64 -1.33
CA LEU A 40 0.40 -6.08 -0.15
C LEU A 40 -0.34 -7.18 0.63
N ILE A 41 -1.64 -7.01 0.89
CA ILE A 41 -2.38 -8.02 1.67
C ILE A 41 -2.49 -9.36 0.93
N GLN A 42 -2.56 -9.33 -0.40
CA GLN A 42 -2.56 -10.55 -1.23
C GLN A 42 -1.20 -11.26 -1.22
N HIS A 43 -0.09 -10.53 -1.14
CA HIS A 43 1.27 -11.09 -1.32
C HIS A 43 2.04 -11.33 -0.01
N ILE A 44 1.64 -10.70 1.10
CA ILE A 44 2.26 -10.89 2.42
C ILE A 44 2.25 -12.36 2.85
N PRO A 45 1.14 -13.13 2.79
CA PRO A 45 1.13 -14.52 3.25
C PRO A 45 2.17 -15.38 2.54
N GLN A 46 2.22 -15.30 1.20
CA GLN A 46 3.19 -16.04 0.39
C GLN A 46 4.64 -15.61 0.69
N THR A 47 4.87 -14.32 0.90
CA THR A 47 6.20 -13.80 1.22
C THR A 47 6.66 -14.28 2.59
N THR A 48 5.78 -14.25 3.59
CA THR A 48 6.02 -14.77 4.94
C THR A 48 6.32 -16.27 4.92
N GLU A 49 5.53 -17.06 4.19
CA GLU A 49 5.76 -18.52 4.06
C GLU A 49 7.14 -18.81 3.45
N LYS A 50 7.48 -18.15 2.34
CA LYS A 50 8.81 -18.28 1.71
C LYS A 50 9.94 -17.88 2.65
N PHE A 51 9.75 -16.85 3.47
CA PHE A 51 10.74 -16.44 4.46
C PHE A 51 10.92 -17.50 5.54
N LEU A 52 9.84 -18.03 6.11
CA LEU A 52 9.88 -19.06 7.14
C LEU A 52 10.60 -20.33 6.65
N ILE A 53 10.25 -20.84 5.46
CA ILE A 53 10.91 -22.01 4.85
C ILE A 53 12.42 -21.78 4.71
N ARG A 54 12.83 -20.59 4.25
CA ARG A 54 14.25 -20.25 4.12
C ARG A 54 14.94 -20.15 5.48
N SER A 55 14.28 -19.60 6.49
CA SER A 55 14.84 -19.42 7.83
C SER A 55 14.99 -20.73 8.60
N GLU A 56 14.14 -21.72 8.35
CA GLU A 56 14.24 -23.07 8.94
C GLU A 56 15.33 -23.91 8.26
N THR A 57 15.80 -23.49 7.08
CA THR A 57 16.92 -24.13 6.38
C THR A 57 18.24 -23.58 6.92
N ASP A 58 18.53 -23.84 8.19
CA ASP A 58 19.80 -23.48 8.83
C ASP A 58 20.93 -24.35 8.25
N GLY A 59 21.86 -23.72 7.51
CA GLY A 59 23.10 -24.37 7.04
C GLY A 59 23.46 -24.21 5.56
N VAL A 60 22.65 -23.55 4.73
CA VAL A 60 23.08 -23.17 3.38
C VAL A 60 23.47 -21.70 3.37
N GLU A 61 24.75 -21.43 3.66
CA GLU A 61 25.39 -20.24 3.13
C GLU A 61 25.10 -20.20 1.62
N ALA A 62 24.40 -19.15 1.17
CA ALA A 62 24.34 -18.85 -0.24
C ALA A 62 25.78 -18.59 -0.72
N LYS A 63 26.38 -19.56 -1.42
CA LYS A 63 27.65 -19.34 -2.10
C LYS A 63 27.47 -18.19 -3.10
N LYS A 64 28.34 -17.19 -2.95
CA LYS A 64 28.78 -16.12 -3.87
C LYS A 64 27.97 -15.89 -5.14
#